data_AF-A0A2R6LQ53-F1
#
_entry.id   AF-A0A2R6LQ53-F1
#
_cell.length_a   1.000
_cell.length_b   1.000
_cell.length_c   1.000
_cell.angle_alpha   90.00
_cell.angle_beta   90.00
_cell.angle_gamma   90.00
#
_symmetry.space_group_name_H-M   'P 1'
#
loop_
_entity.id
_entity.type
_entity.pdbx_description
1 polymer ?
#
loop_
_entity_poly.entity_id
_entity_poly.type
_entity_poly.pdbx_seq_one_letter_code
_entity_poly.pdbx_strand_id
1 'polypeptide(L)'
;MPPTLVTVAVGVLLGVALLGEAFDRRSMAVVALAAAVPDFDAVLSLWIRGATNAALHTFFIPLSAAVALYLDTRREASWLREQYGWYGVRVAWVAVAVYAVAGVSMDLFNIESAAVLYPVSNRYFSIVGKLVLSTQEGVVQSYVEFGDGWLSAGTYGTTESRHISTWVNPTPGTDNPPGAERVVRVVDSGWQLVVVGTAAATLAARTVIERRAV
;
A
#
# COMPACT_ATOMS: atom_id res chain seq x y z
N MET A 1 -5.57 10.37 0.06
CA MET A 1 -4.92 9.07 0.32
C MET A 1 -5.17 8.67 1.76
N PRO A 2 -5.30 7.39 2.12
CA PRO A 2 -5.21 6.97 3.51
C PRO A 2 -3.92 7.52 4.15
N PRO A 3 -3.94 7.97 5.41
CA PRO A 3 -2.72 8.39 6.08
C PRO A 3 -1.68 7.27 6.14
N THR A 4 -0.39 7.60 5.99
CA THR A 4 0.73 6.64 6.05
C THR A 4 0.71 5.77 7.29
N LEU A 5 0.29 6.33 8.44
CA LEU A 5 0.18 5.54 9.67
C LEU A 5 -0.83 4.40 9.54
N VAL A 6 -1.92 4.62 8.79
CA VAL A 6 -2.97 3.62 8.57
C VAL A 6 -2.50 2.54 7.58
N THR A 7 -1.83 2.91 6.49
CA THR A 7 -1.25 1.94 5.55
C THR A 7 -0.19 1.08 6.25
N VAL A 8 0.67 1.69 7.05
CA VAL A 8 1.65 0.97 7.89
C VAL A 8 0.97 0.06 8.91
N ALA A 9 -0.11 0.51 9.56
CA ALA A 9 -0.84 -0.32 10.52
C ALA A 9 -1.42 -1.58 9.86
N VAL A 10 -1.99 -1.47 8.66
CA VAL A 10 -2.44 -2.62 7.87
C VAL A 10 -1.26 -3.53 7.50
N GLY A 11 -0.13 -2.93 7.07
CA GLY A 11 1.10 -3.67 6.78
C GLY A 11 1.65 -4.44 7.98
N VAL A 12 1.60 -3.85 9.18
CA VAL A 12 1.98 -4.51 10.44
C VAL A 12 1.06 -5.70 10.73
N LEU A 13 -0.26 -5.55 10.57
CA LEU A 13 -1.21 -6.65 10.77
C LEU A 13 -0.92 -7.82 9.82
N LEU A 14 -0.68 -7.52 8.54
CA LEU A 14 -0.26 -8.51 7.55
C LEU A 14 1.08 -9.15 7.91
N GLY A 15 2.07 -8.36 8.35
CA GLY A 15 3.36 -8.85 8.81
C GLY A 15 3.23 -9.83 9.98
N VAL A 16 2.42 -9.49 10.99
CA VAL A 16 2.18 -10.36 12.15
C VAL A 16 1.55 -11.68 11.69
N ALA A 17 0.59 -11.64 10.78
CA ALA A 17 -0.10 -12.83 10.28
C ALA A 17 0.79 -13.70 9.37
N LEU A 18 1.65 -13.08 8.56
CA LEU A 18 2.34 -13.76 7.46
C LEU A 18 3.81 -14.08 7.75
N LEU A 19 4.50 -13.43 8.69
CA LEU A 19 5.93 -13.70 8.89
C LEU A 19 6.20 -15.10 9.49
N GLY A 20 5.28 -15.63 10.30
CA GLY A 20 5.46 -16.95 10.94
C GLY A 20 6.74 -17.00 11.79
N GLU A 21 7.56 -18.04 11.60
CA GLU A 21 8.87 -18.21 12.27
C GLU A 21 9.89 -17.12 11.92
N ALA A 22 9.70 -16.38 10.82
CA ALA A 22 10.55 -15.26 10.46
C ALA A 22 10.18 -13.96 11.22
N PHE A 23 9.22 -14.01 12.14
CA PHE A 23 8.78 -12.85 12.89
C PHE A 23 9.83 -12.43 13.93
N ASP A 24 10.36 -11.22 13.77
CA ASP A 24 11.18 -10.54 14.77
C ASP A 24 11.10 -9.02 14.55
N ARG A 25 11.85 -8.24 15.36
CA ARG A 25 11.87 -6.78 15.25
C ARG A 25 12.40 -6.27 13.90
N ARG A 26 13.38 -6.96 13.31
CA ARG A 26 14.00 -6.58 12.04
C ARG A 26 13.07 -6.88 10.87
N SER A 27 12.50 -8.08 10.81
CA SER A 27 11.56 -8.44 9.75
C SER A 27 10.29 -7.59 9.80
N MET A 28 9.79 -7.29 11.01
CA MET A 28 8.67 -6.36 11.16
C MET A 28 9.01 -4.93 10.70
N ALA A 29 10.23 -4.45 10.98
CA ALA A 29 10.65 -3.14 10.49
C ALA A 29 10.71 -3.10 8.96
N VAL A 30 11.23 -4.16 8.31
CA VAL A 30 11.23 -4.29 6.85
C VAL A 30 9.81 -4.27 6.30
N VAL A 31 8.88 -5.01 6.92
CA VAL A 31 7.47 -5.05 6.51
C VAL A 31 6.78 -3.70 6.68
N ALA A 32 7.00 -3.02 7.81
CA ALA A 32 6.45 -1.69 8.06
C ALA A 32 6.97 -0.66 7.05
N LEU A 33 8.27 -0.74 6.72
CA LEU A 33 8.86 0.07 5.67
C LEU A 33 8.24 -0.24 4.30
N ALA A 34 8.08 -1.52 3.96
CA ALA A 34 7.46 -1.91 2.69
C ALA A 34 6.04 -1.33 2.51
N ALA A 35 5.28 -1.20 3.60
CA ALA A 35 3.97 -0.55 3.59
C ALA A 35 4.05 0.97 3.42
N ALA A 36 5.09 1.62 3.97
CA ALA A 36 5.28 3.07 3.91
C ALA A 36 5.94 3.57 2.61
N VAL A 37 6.72 2.72 1.93
CA VAL A 37 7.51 3.13 0.76
C VAL A 37 6.67 3.79 -0.34
N PRO A 38 5.46 3.32 -0.69
CA PRO A 38 4.65 3.97 -1.72
C PRO A 38 4.39 5.47 -1.47
N ASP A 39 4.18 5.86 -0.22
CA ASP A 39 3.89 7.27 0.16
C ASP A 39 5.07 8.22 -0.07
N PHE A 40 6.28 7.70 -0.32
CA PHE A 40 7.42 8.53 -0.73
C PHE A 40 7.23 9.18 -2.10
N ASP A 41 6.22 8.78 -2.88
CA ASP A 41 5.90 9.49 -4.13
C ASP A 41 5.39 10.92 -3.89
N ALA A 42 4.90 11.23 -2.69
CA ALA A 42 4.66 12.60 -2.23
C ALA A 42 5.93 13.46 -2.28
N VAL A 43 7.09 12.87 -1.96
CA VAL A 43 8.39 13.54 -2.07
C VAL A 43 8.81 13.66 -3.52
N LEU A 44 8.62 12.61 -4.32
CA LEU A 44 8.90 12.66 -5.77
C LEU A 44 8.06 13.73 -6.49
N SER A 45 6.88 14.04 -5.97
CA SER A 45 5.98 15.05 -6.53
C SER A 45 6.55 16.48 -6.52
N LEU A 46 7.61 16.73 -5.75
CA LEU A 46 8.37 17.99 -5.79
C LEU A 46 9.15 18.19 -7.09
N TRP A 47 9.45 17.11 -7.81
CA TRP A 47 10.19 17.16 -9.07
C TRP A 47 9.39 16.61 -10.26
N ILE A 48 8.44 15.72 -9.99
CA ILE A 48 7.66 15.03 -11.02
C ILE A 48 6.19 15.36 -10.82
N ARG A 49 5.63 16.16 -11.73
CA ARG A 49 4.20 16.49 -11.71
C ARG A 49 3.35 15.21 -11.69
N GLY A 50 2.40 15.16 -10.76
CA GLY A 50 1.47 14.03 -10.63
C GLY A 50 2.10 12.74 -10.12
N ALA A 51 3.28 12.78 -9.51
CA ALA A 51 3.91 11.58 -8.96
C ALA A 51 3.15 11.00 -7.75
N THR A 52 2.44 11.84 -6.98
CA THR A 52 1.66 11.40 -5.81
C THR A 52 0.63 10.35 -6.20
N ASN A 53 0.57 9.24 -5.45
CA ASN A 53 -0.23 8.06 -5.74
C ASN A 53 -0.03 7.50 -7.15
N ALA A 54 1.15 7.64 -7.73
CA ALA A 54 1.47 7.15 -9.07
C ALA A 54 2.84 6.51 -9.18
N ALA A 55 3.91 7.25 -8.86
CA ALA A 55 5.28 6.83 -9.15
C ALA A 55 5.68 5.57 -8.38
N LEU A 56 5.26 5.46 -7.12
CA LEU A 56 5.50 4.28 -6.29
C LEU A 56 4.20 3.48 -6.02
N HIS A 57 3.04 4.05 -6.29
CA HIS A 57 1.74 3.36 -6.20
C HIS A 57 1.38 2.59 -7.49
N THR A 58 2.37 2.04 -8.19
CA THR A 58 2.17 1.22 -9.39
C THR A 58 2.31 -0.26 -9.08
N PHE A 59 1.46 -1.11 -9.66
CA PHE A 59 1.56 -2.57 -9.48
C PHE A 59 2.76 -3.18 -10.22
N PHE A 60 3.39 -2.45 -11.15
CA PHE A 60 4.60 -2.95 -11.80
C PHE A 60 5.75 -3.15 -10.81
N ILE A 61 5.86 -2.37 -9.73
CA ILE A 61 6.91 -2.52 -8.72
C ILE A 61 6.76 -3.86 -7.97
N PRO A 62 5.66 -4.14 -7.25
CA PRO A 62 5.52 -5.40 -6.53
C PRO A 62 5.44 -6.61 -7.47
N LEU A 63 4.88 -6.47 -8.69
CA LEU A 63 4.88 -7.55 -9.68
C LEU A 63 6.30 -7.89 -10.15
N SER A 64 7.11 -6.88 -10.49
CA SER A 64 8.49 -7.10 -10.90
C SER A 64 9.33 -7.69 -9.76
N ALA A 65 9.12 -7.22 -8.53
CA ALA A 65 9.76 -7.79 -7.35
C ALA A 65 9.35 -9.26 -7.14
N ALA A 66 8.06 -9.58 -7.25
CA ALA A 66 7.57 -10.96 -7.17
C ALA A 66 8.19 -11.87 -8.25
N VAL A 67 8.26 -11.39 -9.50
CA VAL A 67 8.90 -12.13 -10.60
C VAL A 67 10.38 -12.34 -10.32
N ALA A 68 11.10 -11.30 -9.88
CA ALA A 68 12.52 -11.41 -9.54
C ALA A 68 12.75 -12.41 -8.39
N LEU A 69 11.95 -12.34 -7.33
CA LEU A 69 12.01 -13.29 -6.21
C LEU A 69 11.70 -14.71 -6.66
N TYR A 70 10.69 -14.90 -7.50
CA TYR A 70 10.35 -16.21 -8.04
C TYR A 70 11.49 -16.80 -8.87
N LEU A 71 12.08 -15.99 -9.76
CA LEU A 71 13.18 -16.43 -10.61
C LEU A 71 14.46 -16.73 -9.81
N ASP A 72 14.77 -15.93 -8.79
CA ASP A 72 15.92 -16.20 -7.91
C ASP A 72 15.70 -17.48 -7.08
N THR A 73 14.57 -17.59 -6.40
CA THR A 73 14.31 -18.68 -5.45
C THR A 73 14.09 -20.03 -6.11
N ARG A 74 13.81 -20.08 -7.42
CA ARG A 74 13.69 -21.33 -8.18
C ARG A 74 15.05 -21.92 -8.59
N ARG A 75 16.12 -21.14 -8.53
CA ARG A 75 17.48 -21.61 -8.84
C ARG A 75 18.05 -22.36 -7.64
N GLU A 76 18.87 -23.37 -7.91
CA GLU A 76 19.65 -24.06 -6.87
C GLU A 76 20.63 -23.08 -6.21
N ALA A 77 21.33 -22.27 -7.00
CA ALA A 77 22.19 -21.16 -6.56
C ALA A 77 21.38 -19.85 -6.41
N SER A 78 20.35 -19.85 -5.56
CA SER A 78 19.56 -18.66 -5.24
C SER A 78 20.39 -17.71 -4.39
N TRP A 79 20.66 -16.50 -4.90
CA TRP A 79 21.46 -15.51 -4.18
C TRP A 79 20.80 -15.11 -2.86
N LEU A 80 19.47 -14.94 -2.87
CA LEU A 80 18.73 -14.54 -1.67
C LEU A 80 18.79 -15.64 -0.59
N ARG A 81 18.69 -16.90 -1.00
CA ARG A 81 18.78 -18.05 -0.10
C ARG A 81 20.20 -18.26 0.43
N GLU A 82 21.21 -18.06 -0.40
CA GLU A 82 22.62 -18.15 0.02
C GLU A 82 22.96 -17.08 1.06
N GLN A 83 22.50 -15.84 0.86
CA GLN A 83 22.83 -14.73 1.75
C GLN A 83 21.99 -14.67 3.03
N TYR A 84 20.69 -14.98 2.93
CA TYR A 84 19.73 -14.74 4.01
C TYR A 84 18.89 -15.98 4.39
N GLY A 85 19.16 -17.13 3.78
CA GLY A 85 18.48 -18.38 4.07
C GLY A 85 16.98 -18.34 3.78
N TRP A 86 16.26 -19.26 4.42
CA TRP A 86 14.79 -19.29 4.39
C TRP A 86 14.17 -18.01 4.98
N TYR A 87 14.80 -17.45 6.02
CA TYR A 87 14.36 -16.22 6.67
C TYR A 87 14.22 -15.06 5.68
N GLY A 88 15.27 -14.73 4.93
CA GLY A 88 15.25 -13.62 3.98
C GLY A 88 14.23 -13.83 2.86
N VAL A 89 14.10 -15.07 2.37
CA VAL A 89 13.08 -15.42 1.37
C VAL A 89 11.67 -15.16 1.91
N ARG A 90 11.38 -15.57 3.15
CA ARG A 90 10.07 -15.35 3.79
C ARG A 90 9.78 -13.86 3.95
N VAL A 91 10.73 -13.10 4.50
CA VAL A 91 10.57 -11.65 4.71
C VAL A 91 10.36 -10.93 3.39
N ALA A 92 11.10 -11.29 2.34
CA ALA A 92 10.98 -10.66 1.02
C ALA A 92 9.59 -10.89 0.40
N TRP A 93 9.07 -12.11 0.43
CA TRP A 93 7.73 -12.40 -0.08
C TRP A 93 6.63 -11.67 0.71
N VAL A 94 6.76 -11.59 2.04
CA VAL A 94 5.81 -10.85 2.88
C VAL A 94 5.90 -9.35 2.59
N ALA A 95 7.10 -8.79 2.43
CA ALA A 95 7.30 -7.38 2.08
C ALA A 95 6.66 -7.03 0.73
N VAL A 96 6.80 -7.89 -0.29
CA VAL A 96 6.14 -7.70 -1.60
C VAL A 96 4.62 -7.75 -1.46
N ALA A 97 4.08 -8.70 -0.71
CA ALA A 97 2.64 -8.79 -0.47
C ALA A 97 2.10 -7.56 0.27
N VAL A 98 2.84 -7.08 1.28
CA VAL A 98 2.49 -5.90 2.08
C VAL A 98 2.55 -4.63 1.24
N TYR A 99 3.59 -4.47 0.41
CA TYR A 99 3.67 -3.36 -0.53
C TYR A 99 2.45 -3.33 -1.46
N ALA A 100 2.10 -4.47 -2.07
CA ALA A 100 0.97 -4.54 -2.99
C ALA A 100 -0.37 -4.26 -2.29
N VAL A 101 -0.60 -4.83 -1.11
CA VAL A 101 -1.90 -4.77 -0.42
C VAL A 101 -2.02 -3.51 0.42
N ALA A 102 -1.13 -3.31 1.38
CA ALA A 102 -1.21 -2.18 2.31
C ALA A 102 -0.71 -0.89 1.69
N GLY A 103 0.38 -0.97 0.91
CA GLY A 103 1.00 0.19 0.29
C GLY A 103 0.24 0.69 -0.94
N VAL A 104 -0.08 -0.17 -1.91
CA VAL A 104 -0.70 0.25 -3.18
C VAL A 104 -2.23 0.15 -3.14
N SER A 105 -2.77 -0.99 -2.70
CA SER A 105 -4.21 -1.26 -2.86
C SER A 105 -5.06 -0.40 -1.92
N MET A 106 -4.55 0.03 -0.76
CA MET A 106 -5.29 0.92 0.14
C MET A 106 -5.74 2.22 -0.55
N ASP A 107 -4.91 2.77 -1.45
CA ASP A 107 -5.26 3.94 -2.27
C ASP A 107 -6.15 3.60 -3.46
N LEU A 108 -5.95 2.44 -4.10
CA LEU A 108 -6.84 1.94 -5.15
C LEU A 108 -8.28 1.77 -4.64
N PHE A 109 -8.48 1.34 -3.39
CA PHE A 109 -9.80 1.19 -2.76
C PHE A 109 -10.24 2.46 -1.99
N ASN A 110 -9.61 3.60 -2.26
CA ASN A 110 -9.97 4.90 -1.70
C ASN A 110 -10.46 5.85 -2.81
N ILE A 111 -11.21 6.89 -2.43
CA ILE A 111 -11.64 7.97 -3.35
C ILE A 111 -10.43 8.69 -3.95
N GLU A 112 -9.35 8.75 -3.19
CA GLU A 112 -8.13 9.42 -3.63
C GLU A 112 -7.39 8.66 -4.73
N SER A 113 -7.67 7.36 -4.90
CA SER A 113 -7.29 6.53 -6.03
C SER A 113 -5.78 6.40 -6.24
N ALA A 114 -5.37 5.50 -7.13
CA ALA A 114 -3.97 5.34 -7.49
C ALA A 114 -3.81 5.11 -8.99
N ALA A 115 -2.75 5.64 -9.58
CA ALA A 115 -2.37 5.37 -10.97
C ALA A 115 -1.61 4.03 -11.05
N VAL A 116 -2.31 2.93 -10.73
CA VAL A 116 -1.71 1.61 -10.54
C VAL A 116 -1.06 0.98 -11.77
N LEU A 117 -1.29 1.57 -12.95
CA LEU A 117 -0.71 1.19 -14.24
C LEU A 117 0.34 2.18 -14.75
N TYR A 118 0.80 3.11 -13.91
CA TYR A 118 1.85 4.05 -14.27
C TYR A 118 3.20 3.33 -14.48
N PRO A 119 4.00 3.63 -15.51
CA PRO A 119 3.84 4.72 -16.49
C PRO A 119 3.12 4.33 -17.79
N VAL A 120 2.68 3.08 -17.94
CA VAL A 120 1.97 2.61 -19.15
C VAL A 120 0.64 3.36 -19.35
N SER A 121 -0.02 3.70 -18.25
CA SER A 121 -1.18 4.59 -18.22
C SER A 121 -1.01 5.63 -17.12
N ASN A 122 -1.35 6.87 -17.43
CA ASN A 122 -1.33 7.99 -16.49
C ASN A 122 -2.68 8.19 -15.78
N ARG A 123 -3.64 7.26 -15.94
CA ARG A 123 -4.99 7.35 -15.37
C ARG A 123 -4.99 6.91 -13.90
N TYR A 124 -5.70 7.66 -13.07
CA TYR A 124 -6.00 7.26 -11.71
C TYR A 124 -7.21 6.33 -11.67
N PHE A 125 -7.06 5.17 -11.03
CA PHE A 125 -8.12 4.17 -10.86
C PHE A 125 -8.55 4.09 -9.41
N SER A 126 -9.86 4.00 -9.18
CA SER A 126 -10.38 3.69 -7.86
C SER A 126 -11.57 2.73 -7.90
N ILE A 127 -11.57 1.83 -6.91
CA ILE A 127 -12.57 0.78 -6.72
C ILE A 127 -13.32 1.12 -5.43
N VAL A 128 -14.38 1.92 -5.57
CA VAL A 128 -15.24 2.34 -4.47
C VAL A 128 -16.65 1.81 -4.73
N GLY A 129 -17.19 1.07 -3.78
CA GLY A 129 -18.50 0.47 -3.91
C GLY A 129 -18.98 -0.18 -2.63
N LYS A 130 -20.05 -0.97 -2.74
CA LYS A 130 -20.66 -1.72 -1.64
C LYS A 130 -21.13 -3.08 -2.12
N LEU A 131 -21.11 -4.07 -1.24
CA LEU A 131 -21.84 -5.32 -1.38
C LEU A 131 -22.87 -5.35 -0.26
N VAL A 132 -24.15 -5.26 -0.61
CA VAL A 132 -25.26 -5.17 0.34
C VAL A 132 -26.29 -6.24 0.02
N LEU A 133 -26.75 -6.93 1.05
CA LEU A 133 -27.91 -7.79 0.98
C LEU A 133 -29.15 -6.96 1.33
N SER A 134 -29.97 -6.67 0.33
CA SER A 134 -31.22 -5.92 0.45
C SER A 134 -32.41 -6.87 0.35
N THR A 135 -33.36 -6.72 1.26
CA THR A 135 -34.64 -7.46 1.19
C THR A 135 -35.51 -7.00 0.02
N GLN A 136 -35.25 -5.81 -0.54
CA GLN A 136 -35.98 -5.24 -1.67
C GLN A 136 -35.24 -5.43 -2.99
N GLU A 137 -33.93 -5.22 -2.99
CA GLU A 137 -33.09 -5.21 -4.20
C GLU A 137 -32.25 -6.49 -4.37
N GLY A 138 -32.35 -7.44 -3.43
CA GLY A 138 -31.54 -8.66 -3.45
C GLY A 138 -30.07 -8.37 -3.16
N VAL A 139 -29.16 -9.01 -3.89
CA VAL A 139 -27.72 -8.82 -3.73
C VAL A 139 -27.27 -7.63 -4.58
N VAL A 140 -26.90 -6.52 -3.94
CA VAL A 140 -26.42 -5.30 -4.62
C VAL A 140 -24.91 -5.21 -4.48
N GLN A 141 -24.19 -5.35 -5.59
CA GLN A 141 -22.74 -5.17 -5.65
C GLN A 141 -22.39 -4.00 -6.58
N SER A 142 -21.62 -3.02 -6.08
CA SER A 142 -21.19 -1.86 -6.88
C SER A 142 -19.66 -1.69 -6.95
N TYR A 143 -18.89 -2.67 -6.46
CA TYR A 143 -17.42 -2.64 -6.60
C TYR A 143 -16.94 -2.86 -8.04
N VAL A 144 -17.76 -3.54 -8.83
CA VAL A 144 -17.46 -3.96 -10.20
C VAL A 144 -18.75 -3.84 -11.00
N GLU A 145 -18.88 -2.83 -11.87
CA GLU A 145 -19.88 -2.87 -12.92
C GLU A 145 -19.26 -3.57 -14.13
N PHE A 146 -19.95 -4.60 -14.60
CA PHE A 146 -19.62 -5.29 -15.85
C PHE A 146 -20.43 -4.62 -16.97
N GLY A 147 -19.89 -3.54 -17.53
CA GLY A 147 -20.33 -3.02 -18.83
C GLY A 147 -19.59 -3.70 -19.99
N ASP A 148 -19.72 -3.17 -21.21
CA ASP A 148 -19.03 -3.66 -22.43
C ASP A 148 -17.48 -3.52 -22.40
N GLY A 149 -16.89 -3.37 -21.21
CA GLY A 149 -15.47 -3.29 -20.94
C GLY A 149 -15.14 -3.72 -19.51
N TRP A 150 -13.92 -4.26 -19.34
CA TRP A 150 -13.32 -4.71 -18.08
C TRP A 150 -13.55 -3.73 -16.92
N LEU A 151 -13.96 -4.23 -15.74
CA LEU A 151 -14.05 -3.57 -14.42
C LEU A 151 -14.25 -2.04 -14.51
N SER A 152 -15.46 -1.54 -14.23
CA SER A 152 -15.75 -0.10 -14.08
C SER A 152 -15.05 0.54 -12.86
N ALA A 153 -13.73 0.43 -12.75
CA ALA A 153 -12.95 1.26 -11.85
C ALA A 153 -13.18 2.72 -12.28
N GLY A 154 -13.63 3.56 -11.34
CA GLY A 154 -13.80 4.97 -11.59
C GLY A 154 -12.44 5.55 -12.02
N THR A 155 -12.39 6.18 -13.20
CA THR A 155 -11.22 6.97 -13.57
C THR A 155 -11.40 8.38 -13.03
N TYR A 156 -10.49 8.82 -12.17
CA TYR A 156 -10.55 10.13 -11.53
C TYR A 156 -9.52 11.11 -12.12
N GLY A 157 -9.47 11.21 -13.45
CA GLY A 157 -8.48 12.03 -14.17
C GLY A 157 -7.13 11.34 -14.36
N THR A 158 -6.10 12.13 -14.70
CA THR A 158 -4.75 11.67 -14.99
C THR A 158 -3.70 12.37 -14.11
N THR A 159 -2.46 11.89 -14.12
CA THR A 159 -1.31 12.54 -13.45
C THR A 159 -1.05 13.97 -13.94
N GLU A 160 -1.57 14.35 -15.11
CA GLU A 160 -1.48 15.70 -15.64
C GLU A 160 -2.64 16.59 -15.20
N SER A 161 -3.85 16.04 -15.09
CA SER A 161 -5.08 16.80 -14.83
C SER A 161 -5.46 16.86 -13.35
N ARG A 162 -4.97 15.92 -12.53
CA ARG A 162 -5.29 15.80 -11.11
C ARG A 162 -4.05 16.04 -10.26
N HIS A 163 -4.21 16.87 -9.24
CA HIS A 163 -3.25 17.02 -8.17
C HIS A 163 -3.80 16.40 -6.87
N ILE A 164 -3.01 15.53 -6.25
CA ILE A 164 -3.29 15.00 -4.92
C ILE A 164 -2.37 15.75 -3.96
N SER A 165 -2.97 16.61 -3.14
CA SER A 165 -2.24 17.46 -2.20
C SER A 165 -1.70 16.65 -1.04
N THR A 166 -0.44 16.90 -0.67
CA THR A 166 0.20 16.29 0.51
C THR A 166 0.80 17.37 1.38
N TRP A 167 1.21 17.03 2.60
CA TRP A 167 1.93 17.96 3.46
C TRP A 167 3.31 18.36 2.87
N VAL A 168 3.88 17.51 2.01
CA VAL A 168 5.16 17.74 1.33
C VAL A 168 4.96 18.66 0.12
N ASN A 169 3.96 18.37 -0.70
CA ASN A 169 3.59 19.14 -1.89
C ASN A 169 2.10 19.54 -1.80
N PRO A 170 1.79 20.67 -1.16
CA PRO A 170 0.42 21.10 -0.90
C PRO A 170 -0.25 21.81 -2.09
N THR A 171 0.52 22.19 -3.11
CA THR A 171 0.05 23.02 -4.24
C THR A 171 0.17 22.29 -5.58
N PRO A 172 -0.76 22.51 -6.53
CA PRO A 172 -0.70 21.87 -7.85
C PRO A 172 0.61 22.09 -8.59
N GLY A 173 1.10 21.03 -9.24
CA GLY A 173 2.38 21.03 -9.94
C GLY A 173 3.55 20.63 -9.04
N THR A 174 4.70 21.26 -9.28
CA THR A 174 5.96 21.04 -8.55
C THR A 174 6.36 22.28 -7.73
N ASP A 175 5.59 23.36 -7.83
CA ASP A 175 5.82 24.57 -7.06
C ASP A 175 5.49 24.28 -5.59
N ASN A 176 6.42 24.60 -4.68
CA ASN A 176 6.25 24.35 -3.25
C ASN A 176 6.59 25.60 -2.42
N PRO A 177 5.71 26.60 -2.37
CA PRO A 177 6.00 27.86 -1.73
C PRO A 177 6.12 27.70 -0.20
N PRO A 178 7.05 28.41 0.47
CA PRO A 178 7.24 28.29 1.92
C PRO A 178 5.97 28.60 2.73
N GLY A 179 5.17 29.57 2.28
CA GLY A 179 3.94 30.01 2.95
C GLY A 179 2.71 29.14 2.72
N ALA A 180 2.79 28.05 1.95
CA ALA A 180 1.66 27.13 1.78
C ALA A 180 1.29 26.42 3.10
N GLU A 181 -0.01 26.23 3.33
CA GLU A 181 -0.49 25.39 4.43
C GLU A 181 -0.05 23.94 4.24
N ARG A 182 0.41 23.30 5.33
CA ARG A 182 0.85 21.90 5.31
C ARG A 182 0.15 21.14 6.42
N VAL A 183 -0.66 20.16 6.02
CA VAL A 183 -1.48 19.37 6.93
C VAL A 183 -0.96 17.94 6.98
N VAL A 184 -0.33 17.57 8.09
CA VAL A 184 0.06 16.18 8.35
C VAL A 184 -1.15 15.43 8.89
N ARG A 185 -1.69 14.53 8.07
CA ARG A 185 -2.81 13.65 8.46
C ARG A 185 -2.23 12.41 9.13
N VAL A 186 -2.61 12.17 10.38
CA VAL A 186 -2.21 10.98 11.14
C VAL A 186 -3.31 9.91 11.06
N VAL A 187 -4.55 10.33 11.28
CA VAL A 187 -5.80 9.59 11.03
C VAL A 187 -6.86 10.61 10.61
N ASP A 188 -7.78 10.21 9.73
CA ASP A 188 -8.89 11.04 9.22
C ASP A 188 -10.27 10.60 9.75
N SER A 189 -10.37 9.45 10.44
CA SER A 189 -11.65 8.96 10.99
C SER A 189 -11.47 7.99 12.15
N GLY A 190 -12.53 7.80 12.95
CA GLY A 190 -12.50 6.96 14.15
C GLY A 190 -12.15 5.49 13.87
N TRP A 191 -12.61 4.91 12.76
CA TRP A 191 -12.27 3.52 12.41
C TRP A 191 -10.79 3.35 12.08
N GLN A 192 -10.14 4.37 11.50
CA GLN A 192 -8.69 4.32 11.25
C GLN A 192 -7.91 4.25 12.56
N LEU A 193 -8.36 4.97 13.60
CA LEU A 193 -7.77 4.86 14.94
C LEU A 193 -7.93 3.44 15.51
N VAL A 194 -9.08 2.80 15.29
CA VAL A 194 -9.29 1.39 15.67
C VAL A 194 -8.31 0.47 14.95
N VAL A 195 -8.07 0.67 13.64
CA VAL A 195 -7.09 -0.12 12.88
C VAL A 195 -5.67 0.07 13.43
N VAL A 196 -5.25 1.31 13.67
CA VAL A 196 -3.94 1.63 14.26
C VAL A 196 -3.79 1.01 15.65
N GLY A 197 -4.79 1.17 16.52
CA GLY A 197 -4.79 0.57 17.85
C GLY A 197 -4.75 -0.96 17.81
N THR A 198 -5.48 -1.58 16.89
CA THR A 198 -5.48 -3.04 16.67
C THR A 198 -4.11 -3.52 16.21
N ALA A 199 -3.47 -2.82 15.27
CA ALA A 199 -2.12 -3.14 14.82
C ALA A 199 -1.10 -3.06 15.97
N ALA A 200 -1.14 -1.99 16.77
CA ALA A 200 -0.27 -1.82 17.92
C ALA A 200 -0.48 -2.93 18.98
N ALA A 201 -1.73 -3.22 19.33
CA ALA A 201 -2.07 -4.27 20.30
C ALA A 201 -1.66 -5.66 19.80
N THR A 202 -1.90 -5.95 18.52
CA THR A 202 -1.56 -7.24 17.89
C THR A 202 -0.06 -7.44 17.83
N LEU A 203 0.70 -6.41 17.43
CA LEU A 203 2.17 -6.45 17.42
C LEU A 203 2.74 -6.65 18.83
N ALA A 204 2.20 -5.96 19.83
CA ALA A 204 2.61 -6.11 21.22
C ALA A 204 2.32 -7.53 21.73
N ALA A 205 1.12 -8.05 21.52
CA ALA A 205 0.72 -9.40 21.90
C ALA A 205 1.62 -10.46 21.25
N ARG A 206 1.83 -10.37 19.94
CA ARG A 206 2.72 -11.28 19.20
C ARG A 206 4.15 -11.24 19.77
N THR A 207 4.67 -10.05 20.03
CA THR A 207 6.02 -9.89 20.60
C THR A 207 6.15 -10.52 21.98
N VAL A 208 5.11 -10.46 22.82
CA VAL A 208 5.11 -11.10 24.14
C VAL A 208 5.06 -12.61 24.03
N ILE A 209 4.28 -13.15 23.09
CA ILE A 209 4.17 -14.60 22.85
C ILE A 209 5.53 -15.17 22.42
N GLU A 210 6.19 -14.53 21.45
CA GLU A 210 7.49 -14.98 20.96
C GLU A 210 8.57 -14.98 22.04
N ARG A 211 8.58 -13.97 22.91
CA ARG A 211 9.52 -13.93 24.05
C ARG A 211 9.31 -15.03 25.08
N ARG A 212 8.13 -15.64 25.14
CA ARG A 212 7.80 -16.73 26.08
C ARG A 212 8.07 -18.11 25.48
N ALA A 213 8.21 -18.22 24.16
CA ALA A 213 8.51 -19.46 23.46
C ALA A 213 10.02 -19.78 23.43
N VAL A 214 10.86 -18.79 23.71
CA VAL A 214 12.33 -18.88 23.87
C VAL A 214 12.69 -19.07 25.33
#